data_AF-A0A1C4XIB8-F1
#
_entry.id   AF-A0A1C4XIB8-F1
#
_cell.length_a   1.000
_cell.length_b   1.000
_cell.length_c   1.000
_cell.angle_alpha   90.00
_cell.angle_beta   90.00
_cell.angle_gamma   90.00
#
_symmetry.space_group_name_H-M   'P 1'
#
loop_
_entity.id
_entity.type
_entity.pdbx_description
1 polymer ?
#
loop_
_entity_poly.entity_id
_entity_poly.type
_entity_poly.pdbx_seq_one_letter_code
_entity_poly.pdbx_strand_id
1 'polypeptide(L)'
;MPRRLFGSFVEHLGRCVYTGLYEPGHPTADADGFRRDVLDLVRELGVTTVRYPGGNFVSSYRWEDGVGPVDQRPARLDLAWHSLETNEFGLDEFMRWVGKADVDPIMAVNLGTRGTAEAVDLLEYANHRGGSHLADQRRDNGATDPYGIRLWCLGNEMDGPWQVGQRSATEYGRLASQTAKAMRRFDPDLELVACGSSHLGMPTFGAWERDVLTEAYDDVDLISLHAYYQPVDDDLASFLASAEDMDRYIDAVTAIADSVGAIRRSTKKIMIAFDEWNVWYQSAAPSNPPSGEDWPVAPPLLEDHYSVADAVVVGGLLISLLRHSDRVTAACQAQLVNVIAPIMTEPGGAAWRQTIFHPFARTARHARGAVLDVLRDGSTTSTDRFGEIAAVDAVSTWDDETGEMTVFLVNRVVTTPAEVTVDVTGARLAGIIECVTVGGADLHAKNTADGPDHAEPRPNGAARSADGGVQLTLPPASWTMLRLRATDVTT
;
A
#
# COMPACT_ATOMS: atom_id res chain seq x y z
N MET A 1 13.08 9.03 6.43
CA MET A 1 12.10 8.14 5.77
C MET A 1 10.71 8.78 5.81
N PRO A 2 9.93 8.76 4.72
CA PRO A 2 8.56 9.28 4.70
C PRO A 2 7.62 8.47 5.58
N ARG A 3 6.75 9.13 6.36
CA ARG A 3 5.78 8.45 7.25
C ARG A 3 4.81 7.56 6.47
N ARG A 4 4.32 8.03 5.32
CA ARG A 4 3.27 7.39 4.50
C ARG A 4 3.76 6.19 3.68
N LEU A 5 5.00 5.74 3.85
CA LEU A 5 5.53 4.57 3.15
C LEU A 5 4.89 3.25 3.65
N PHE A 6 4.36 3.27 4.88
CA PHE A 6 3.62 2.15 5.46
C PHE A 6 2.13 2.44 5.46
N GLY A 7 1.58 2.78 4.30
CA GLY A 7 0.14 2.91 4.10
C GLY A 7 -0.51 1.58 3.70
N SER A 8 -1.83 1.56 3.69
CA SER A 8 -2.65 0.49 3.14
C SER A 8 -3.87 1.09 2.43
N PHE A 9 -4.80 0.25 2.03
CA PHE A 9 -5.87 0.62 1.12
C PHE A 9 -7.15 -0.12 1.50
N VAL A 10 -8.27 0.61 1.50
CA VAL A 10 -9.62 0.09 1.73
C VAL A 10 -10.49 0.50 0.55
N GLU A 11 -10.95 -0.48 -0.21
CA GLU A 11 -11.95 -0.30 -1.26
C GLU A 11 -13.30 -0.87 -0.83
N HIS A 12 -14.37 -0.31 -1.38
CA HIS A 12 -15.66 -1.01 -1.45
C HIS A 12 -15.58 -2.18 -2.43
N LEU A 13 -14.84 -3.22 -2.03
CA LEU A 13 -14.60 -4.45 -2.77
C LEU A 13 -14.87 -5.63 -1.85
N GLY A 14 -15.74 -6.53 -2.29
CA GLY A 14 -16.02 -7.79 -1.61
C GLY A 14 -16.27 -7.61 -0.12
N ARG A 15 -15.46 -8.27 0.71
CA ARG A 15 -15.58 -8.21 2.19
C ARG A 15 -14.58 -7.26 2.85
N CYS A 16 -13.94 -6.33 2.14
CA CYS A 16 -13.01 -5.38 2.77
C CYS A 16 -13.73 -4.49 3.78
N VAL A 17 -14.80 -3.83 3.32
CA VAL A 17 -15.65 -2.98 4.15
C VAL A 17 -16.62 -3.84 4.98
N TYR A 18 -17.61 -4.42 4.30
CA TYR A 18 -18.69 -5.18 4.93
C TYR A 18 -18.21 -6.56 5.36
N THR A 19 -18.43 -6.91 6.64
CA THR A 19 -17.91 -8.13 7.29
C THR A 19 -16.38 -8.19 7.41
N GLY A 20 -15.68 -7.12 7.03
CA GLY A 20 -14.26 -6.90 7.28
C GLY A 20 -14.06 -5.87 8.38
N LEU A 21 -13.88 -4.60 8.01
CA LEU A 21 -13.75 -3.51 8.99
C LEU A 21 -15.07 -3.14 9.71
N TYR A 22 -16.21 -3.28 9.02
CA TYR A 22 -17.54 -2.89 9.50
C TYR A 22 -18.50 -4.08 9.53
N GLU A 23 -18.96 -4.43 10.73
CA GLU A 23 -19.87 -5.53 10.97
C GLU A 23 -20.69 -5.29 12.26
N PRO A 24 -21.75 -4.45 12.23
CA PRO A 24 -22.48 -4.02 13.44
C PRO A 24 -23.00 -5.14 14.34
N GLY A 25 -23.32 -6.31 13.77
CA GLY A 25 -23.79 -7.48 14.52
C GLY A 25 -22.68 -8.30 15.17
N HIS A 26 -21.41 -8.00 14.91
CA HIS A 26 -20.29 -8.81 15.38
C HIS A 26 -20.08 -8.67 16.91
N PRO A 27 -19.73 -9.74 17.65
CA PRO A 27 -19.52 -9.66 19.10
C PRO A 27 -18.45 -8.66 19.54
N THR A 28 -17.48 -8.36 18.67
CA THR A 28 -16.41 -7.37 18.93
C THR A 28 -16.74 -5.98 18.41
N ALA A 29 -17.87 -5.78 17.71
CA ALA A 29 -18.23 -4.48 17.16
C ALA A 29 -18.30 -3.41 18.26
N ASP A 30 -17.82 -2.20 17.95
CA ASP A 30 -18.03 -1.04 18.80
C ASP A 30 -19.37 -0.34 18.48
N ALA A 31 -19.62 0.80 19.12
CA ALA A 31 -20.88 1.54 18.96
C ALA A 31 -21.11 2.08 17.53
N ASP A 32 -20.06 2.22 16.72
CA ASP A 32 -20.14 2.63 15.32
C ASP A 32 -20.18 1.40 14.38
N GLY A 33 -20.23 0.18 14.92
CA GLY A 33 -20.26 -1.06 14.14
C GLY A 33 -18.89 -1.54 13.64
N PHE A 34 -17.80 -0.89 14.05
CA PHE A 34 -16.46 -1.29 13.64
C PHE A 34 -15.95 -2.47 14.47
N ARG A 35 -15.33 -3.45 13.81
CA ARG A 35 -14.73 -4.61 14.48
C ARG A 35 -13.49 -4.21 15.29
N ARG A 36 -13.55 -4.31 16.62
CA ARG A 36 -12.42 -3.94 17.51
C ARG A 36 -11.20 -4.85 17.36
N ASP A 37 -11.42 -6.14 17.14
CA ASP A 37 -10.37 -7.12 16.84
C ASP A 37 -9.61 -6.78 15.55
N VAL A 38 -10.32 -6.28 14.53
CA VAL A 38 -9.68 -5.78 13.30
C VAL A 38 -8.92 -4.48 13.56
N LEU A 39 -9.50 -3.52 14.29
CA LEU A 39 -8.80 -2.28 14.68
C LEU A 39 -7.51 -2.56 15.44
N ASP A 40 -7.50 -3.54 16.34
CA ASP A 40 -6.30 -3.93 17.09
C ASP A 40 -5.22 -4.49 16.17
N LEU A 41 -5.59 -5.32 15.19
CA LEU A 41 -4.65 -5.83 14.17
C LEU A 41 -4.13 -4.73 13.25
N VAL A 42 -4.95 -3.75 12.88
CA VAL A 42 -4.52 -2.60 12.06
C VAL A 42 -3.48 -1.75 12.80
N ARG A 43 -3.70 -1.50 14.10
CA ARG A 43 -2.72 -0.79 14.94
C ARG A 43 -1.44 -1.59 15.12
N GLU A 44 -1.54 -2.91 15.27
CA GLU A 44 -0.38 -3.80 15.34
C GLU A 44 0.42 -3.84 14.03
N LEU A 45 -0.28 -3.86 12.89
CA LEU A 45 0.32 -3.81 11.56
C LEU A 45 1.12 -2.51 11.35
N GLY A 46 0.79 -1.44 12.09
CA GLY A 46 1.53 -0.18 12.05
C GLY A 46 1.26 0.63 10.80
N VAL A 47 0.07 0.48 10.20
CA VAL A 47 -0.37 1.30 9.07
C VAL A 47 -0.42 2.76 9.50
N THR A 48 0.07 3.65 8.64
CA THR A 48 0.15 5.08 8.90
C THR A 48 -0.87 5.88 8.11
N THR A 49 -1.33 5.35 6.98
CA THR A 49 -2.27 6.03 6.10
C THR A 49 -3.12 5.02 5.33
N VAL A 50 -4.35 5.38 4.97
CA VAL A 50 -5.28 4.48 4.27
C VAL A 50 -5.94 5.21 3.10
N ARG A 51 -5.78 4.66 1.89
CA ARG A 51 -6.50 5.06 0.68
C ARG A 51 -7.96 4.58 0.70
N TYR A 52 -8.89 5.41 0.22
CA TYR A 52 -10.34 5.18 0.22
C TYR A 52 -11.05 6.13 -0.79
N PRO A 53 -12.25 5.84 -1.34
CA PRO A 53 -13.05 4.62 -1.23
C PRO A 53 -12.69 3.55 -2.26
N GLY A 54 -11.65 3.76 -3.04
CA GLY A 54 -11.26 2.74 -3.97
C GLY A 54 -10.11 3.06 -4.89
N GLY A 55 -9.91 2.01 -5.68
CA GLY A 55 -9.37 1.96 -7.01
C GLY A 55 -10.56 1.94 -7.96
N ASN A 56 -10.90 0.80 -8.56
CA ASN A 56 -11.92 0.75 -9.62
C ASN A 56 -13.31 1.25 -9.18
N PHE A 57 -13.74 0.96 -7.94
CA PHE A 57 -15.04 1.36 -7.40
C PHE A 57 -15.31 2.87 -7.54
N VAL A 58 -14.32 3.71 -7.25
CA VAL A 58 -14.50 5.18 -7.17
C VAL A 58 -14.93 5.78 -8.51
N SER A 59 -14.59 5.16 -9.64
CA SER A 59 -14.84 5.71 -10.98
C SER A 59 -16.32 5.72 -11.39
N SER A 60 -17.18 5.02 -10.64
CA SER A 60 -18.64 5.09 -10.80
C SER A 60 -19.39 5.57 -9.55
N TYR A 61 -18.65 5.90 -8.49
CA TYR A 61 -19.20 6.20 -7.17
C TYR A 61 -19.71 7.65 -7.03
N ARG A 62 -20.79 7.83 -6.27
CA ARG A 62 -21.33 9.14 -5.88
C ARG A 62 -21.17 9.28 -4.38
N TRP A 63 -20.27 10.16 -3.94
CA TRP A 63 -19.93 10.32 -2.53
C TRP A 63 -21.15 10.73 -1.67
N GLU A 64 -22.12 11.44 -2.27
CA GLU A 64 -23.35 11.87 -1.63
C GLU A 64 -24.25 10.70 -1.25
N ASP A 65 -24.17 9.58 -1.99
CA ASP A 65 -24.95 8.37 -1.68
C ASP A 65 -24.45 7.73 -0.36
N GLY A 66 -23.25 8.05 0.12
CA GLY A 66 -22.62 7.51 1.33
C GLY A 66 -22.60 8.44 2.55
N VAL A 67 -23.35 9.55 2.56
CA VAL A 67 -23.41 10.47 3.72
C VAL A 67 -24.84 10.70 4.19
N GLY A 68 -25.00 11.20 5.42
CA GLY A 68 -26.32 11.43 6.03
C GLY A 68 -26.97 10.18 6.63
N PRO A 69 -28.26 10.24 6.99
CA PRO A 69 -28.95 9.14 7.64
C PRO A 69 -28.92 7.85 6.82
N VAL A 70 -28.41 6.76 7.41
CA VAL A 70 -28.19 5.47 6.74
C VAL A 70 -29.47 4.93 6.09
N ASP A 71 -30.63 5.13 6.71
CA ASP A 71 -31.94 4.68 6.21
C ASP A 71 -32.43 5.45 4.96
N GLN A 72 -31.76 6.54 4.59
CA GLN A 72 -32.06 7.34 3.39
C GLN A 72 -31.01 7.15 2.28
N ARG A 73 -29.92 6.41 2.56
CA ARG A 73 -28.86 6.17 1.58
C ARG A 73 -29.33 5.14 0.54
N PRO A 74 -29.11 5.40 -0.76
CA PRO A 74 -29.57 4.49 -1.81
C PRO A 74 -28.59 3.33 -2.00
N ALA A 75 -29.12 2.12 -2.21
CA ALA A 75 -28.31 1.04 -2.75
C ALA A 75 -27.96 1.31 -4.23
N ARG A 76 -26.73 0.98 -4.64
CA ARG A 76 -26.19 1.19 -5.99
C ARG A 76 -25.52 -0.05 -6.53
N LEU A 77 -25.56 -0.21 -7.85
CA LEU A 77 -24.80 -1.25 -8.54
C LEU A 77 -23.37 -0.75 -8.73
N ASP A 78 -22.40 -1.44 -8.15
CA ASP A 78 -20.98 -1.24 -8.40
C ASP A 78 -20.56 -1.97 -9.67
N LEU A 79 -20.29 -1.19 -10.71
CA LEU A 79 -19.91 -1.70 -12.02
C LEU A 79 -18.51 -2.32 -12.06
N ALA A 80 -17.63 -1.98 -11.11
CA ALA A 80 -16.27 -2.51 -11.07
C ALA A 80 -16.25 -3.97 -10.62
N TRP A 81 -16.94 -4.29 -9.52
CA TRP A 81 -16.90 -5.60 -8.89
C TRP A 81 -18.22 -6.37 -8.95
N HIS A 82 -19.14 -5.93 -9.82
CA HIS A 82 -20.46 -6.54 -10.05
C HIS A 82 -21.20 -6.84 -8.74
N SER A 83 -21.26 -5.85 -7.86
CA SER A 83 -21.82 -5.98 -6.50
C SER A 83 -22.91 -4.95 -6.23
N LEU A 84 -23.80 -5.24 -5.29
CA LEU A 84 -24.75 -4.26 -4.77
C LEU A 84 -24.12 -3.55 -3.57
N GLU A 85 -23.77 -2.27 -3.73
CA GLU A 85 -23.28 -1.38 -2.70
C GLU A 85 -24.46 -0.81 -1.91
N THR A 86 -24.53 -1.08 -0.60
CA THR A 86 -25.64 -0.62 0.26
C THR A 86 -25.49 0.83 0.71
N ASN A 87 -24.28 1.37 0.66
CA ASN A 87 -23.86 2.66 1.20
C ASN A 87 -24.06 2.81 2.72
N GLU A 88 -24.17 1.70 3.46
CA GLU A 88 -24.24 1.75 4.93
C GLU A 88 -22.95 2.31 5.55
N PHE A 89 -21.82 2.11 4.86
CA PHE A 89 -20.55 2.71 5.19
C PHE A 89 -20.19 3.73 4.11
N GLY A 90 -19.85 4.96 4.50
CA GLY A 90 -19.37 5.98 3.58
C GLY A 90 -18.33 6.88 4.20
N LEU A 91 -18.19 8.10 3.68
CA LEU A 91 -17.12 9.02 4.10
C LEU A 91 -17.15 9.29 5.61
N ASP A 92 -18.32 9.53 6.19
CA ASP A 92 -18.42 9.89 7.61
C ASP A 92 -18.02 8.72 8.51
N GLU A 93 -18.43 7.49 8.16
CA GLU A 93 -18.01 6.27 8.86
C GLU A 93 -16.52 6.01 8.70
N PHE A 94 -15.99 6.16 7.48
CA PHE A 94 -14.55 6.04 7.21
C PHE A 94 -13.74 7.01 8.07
N MET A 95 -14.16 8.27 8.15
CA MET A 95 -13.47 9.28 8.93
C MET A 95 -13.53 9.02 10.45
N ARG A 96 -14.61 8.44 10.96
CA ARG A 96 -14.65 7.92 12.34
C ARG A 96 -13.73 6.73 12.53
N TRP A 97 -13.70 5.81 11.57
CA TRP A 97 -12.85 4.62 11.60
C TRP A 97 -11.37 4.98 11.59
N VAL A 98 -10.90 5.88 10.71
CA VAL A 98 -9.50 6.32 10.67
C VAL A 98 -9.08 6.99 11.97
N GLY A 99 -9.97 7.77 12.59
CA GLY A 99 -9.73 8.39 13.90
C GLY A 99 -9.56 7.35 15.02
N LYS A 100 -10.29 6.22 14.96
CA LYS A 100 -10.09 5.11 15.91
C LYS A 100 -8.86 4.28 15.58
N ALA A 101 -8.50 4.12 14.31
CA ALA A 101 -7.32 3.40 13.88
C ALA A 101 -6.01 4.19 14.09
N ASP A 102 -6.10 5.52 14.30
CA ASP A 102 -4.97 6.45 14.40
C ASP A 102 -4.13 6.51 13.10
N VAL A 103 -4.83 6.60 11.96
CA VAL A 103 -4.24 6.64 10.61
C VAL A 103 -4.68 7.86 9.82
N ASP A 104 -3.82 8.33 8.91
CA ASP A 104 -4.13 9.47 8.04
C ASP A 104 -4.94 9.02 6.80
N PRO A 105 -6.03 9.69 6.41
CA PRO A 105 -6.78 9.33 5.22
C PRO A 105 -6.12 9.81 3.92
N ILE A 106 -6.24 9.01 2.85
CA ILE A 106 -6.02 9.40 1.45
C ILE A 106 -7.35 9.24 0.72
N MET A 107 -7.85 10.32 0.11
CA MET A 107 -9.17 10.32 -0.51
C MET A 107 -9.09 10.33 -2.04
N ALA A 108 -9.68 9.34 -2.69
CA ALA A 108 -9.84 9.32 -4.14
C ALA A 108 -11.16 10.01 -4.55
N VAL A 109 -11.10 10.82 -5.61
CA VAL A 109 -12.29 11.46 -6.21
C VAL A 109 -12.68 10.75 -7.51
N ASN A 110 -13.98 10.70 -7.82
CA ASN A 110 -14.47 10.10 -9.06
C ASN A 110 -14.17 11.00 -10.27
N LEU A 111 -13.28 10.57 -11.16
CA LEU A 111 -13.03 11.19 -12.48
C LEU A 111 -13.40 10.29 -13.68
N GLY A 112 -14.11 9.18 -13.43
CA GLY A 112 -14.65 8.30 -14.46
C GLY A 112 -15.98 8.84 -14.98
N THR A 113 -17.00 8.80 -14.12
CA THR A 113 -18.38 9.24 -14.44
C THR A 113 -18.71 10.64 -13.92
N ARG A 114 -17.82 11.25 -13.12
CA ARG A 114 -17.94 12.61 -12.56
C ARG A 114 -16.67 13.43 -12.88
N GLY A 115 -16.55 14.64 -12.33
CA GLY A 115 -15.42 15.51 -12.61
C GLY A 115 -15.17 16.58 -11.55
N THR A 116 -14.69 17.74 -12.02
CA THR A 116 -14.17 18.82 -11.17
C THR A 116 -15.17 19.35 -10.16
N ALA A 117 -16.43 19.54 -10.54
CA ALA A 117 -17.43 20.15 -9.65
C ALA A 117 -17.68 19.26 -8.44
N GLU A 118 -17.85 17.96 -8.70
CA GLU A 118 -18.12 16.95 -7.68
C GLU A 118 -16.94 16.72 -6.75
N ALA A 119 -15.70 16.82 -7.25
CA ALA A 119 -14.50 16.78 -6.44
C ALA A 119 -14.38 17.99 -5.50
N VAL A 120 -14.76 19.18 -5.95
CA VAL A 120 -14.78 20.40 -5.12
C VAL A 120 -15.89 20.34 -4.09
N ASP A 121 -17.07 19.83 -4.44
CA ASP A 121 -18.19 19.63 -3.52
C ASP A 121 -17.80 18.66 -2.39
N LEU A 122 -17.15 17.54 -2.73
CA LEU A 122 -16.61 16.61 -1.75
C LEU A 122 -15.55 17.26 -0.84
N LEU A 123 -14.66 18.08 -1.41
CA LEU A 123 -13.65 18.81 -0.65
C LEU A 123 -14.28 19.85 0.28
N GLU A 124 -15.32 20.56 -0.15
CA GLU A 124 -16.09 21.48 0.71
C GLU A 124 -16.72 20.72 1.87
N TYR A 125 -17.44 19.63 1.55
CA TYR A 125 -18.07 18.76 2.55
C TYR A 125 -17.04 18.26 3.56
N ALA A 126 -15.88 17.77 3.11
CA ALA A 126 -14.88 17.17 3.98
C ALA A 126 -14.10 18.21 4.81
N ASN A 127 -13.67 19.32 4.20
CA ASN A 127 -12.62 20.17 4.77
C ASN A 127 -13.07 21.59 5.13
N HIS A 128 -14.25 22.05 4.71
CA HIS A 128 -14.70 23.40 5.07
C HIS A 128 -15.23 23.47 6.51
N ARG A 129 -14.94 24.57 7.23
CA ARG A 129 -15.28 24.71 8.67
C ARG A 129 -16.78 24.82 8.96
N GLY A 130 -17.57 25.38 8.04
CA GLY A 130 -19.00 25.61 8.21
C GLY A 130 -19.44 26.95 7.63
N GLY A 131 -20.76 27.19 7.55
CA GLY A 131 -21.35 28.38 6.95
C GLY A 131 -21.56 28.28 5.44
N SER A 132 -21.29 27.12 4.86
CA SER A 132 -21.63 26.74 3.49
C SER A 132 -22.53 25.51 3.51
N HIS A 133 -23.27 25.27 2.42
CA HIS A 133 -24.29 24.22 2.38
C HIS A 133 -23.73 22.83 2.71
N LEU A 134 -22.62 22.43 2.08
CA LEU A 134 -22.09 21.08 2.24
C LEU A 134 -21.32 20.91 3.55
N ALA A 135 -20.67 21.97 4.03
CA ALA A 135 -20.01 21.97 5.33
C ALA A 135 -21.03 21.87 6.48
N ASP A 136 -22.14 22.59 6.37
CA ASP A 136 -23.23 22.52 7.36
C ASP A 136 -23.96 21.18 7.27
N GLN A 137 -24.11 20.60 6.07
CA GLN A 137 -24.59 19.22 5.91
C GLN A 137 -23.70 18.22 6.65
N ARG A 138 -22.37 18.29 6.54
CA ARG A 138 -21.45 17.41 7.30
C ARG A 138 -21.69 17.54 8.81
N ARG A 139 -21.88 18.77 9.30
CA ARG A 139 -22.15 19.06 10.71
C ARG A 139 -23.48 18.47 11.17
N ASP A 140 -24.52 18.60 10.35
CA ASP A 140 -25.85 18.04 10.60
C ASP A 140 -25.81 16.50 10.58
N ASN A 141 -24.91 15.91 9.80
CA ASN A 141 -24.63 14.47 9.76
C ASN A 141 -23.82 13.98 10.97
N GLY A 142 -23.40 14.88 11.88
CA GLY A 142 -22.75 14.54 13.16
C GLY A 142 -21.25 14.83 13.23
N ALA A 143 -20.61 15.28 12.15
CA ALA A 143 -19.19 15.63 12.14
C ALA A 143 -18.98 17.15 12.17
N THR A 144 -18.87 17.70 13.38
CA THR A 144 -18.82 19.17 13.60
C THR A 144 -17.56 19.83 13.05
N ASP A 145 -16.41 19.19 13.25
CA ASP A 145 -15.12 19.70 12.77
C ASP A 145 -14.80 19.16 11.36
N PRO A 146 -14.06 19.90 10.54
CA PRO A 146 -13.53 19.40 9.28
C PRO A 146 -12.67 18.16 9.47
N TYR A 147 -12.73 17.24 8.50
CA TYR A 147 -11.89 16.05 8.45
C TYR A 147 -10.42 16.37 8.19
N GLY A 148 -10.13 17.47 7.49
CA GLY A 148 -8.76 17.95 7.27
C GLY A 148 -7.92 17.03 6.38
N ILE A 149 -8.56 16.35 5.42
CA ILE A 149 -7.89 15.41 4.50
C ILE A 149 -6.89 16.18 3.64
N ARG A 150 -5.61 15.80 3.71
CA ARG A 150 -4.50 16.50 3.02
C ARG A 150 -4.16 15.90 1.66
N LEU A 151 -4.17 14.58 1.53
CA LEU A 151 -3.71 13.86 0.35
C LEU A 151 -4.91 13.30 -0.45
N TRP A 152 -4.99 13.65 -1.74
CA TRP A 152 -6.11 13.29 -2.60
C TRP A 152 -5.65 12.65 -3.91
N CYS A 153 -6.27 11.53 -4.29
CA CYS A 153 -6.07 10.89 -5.59
C CYS A 153 -7.09 11.40 -6.61
N LEU A 154 -6.59 11.90 -7.75
CA LEU A 154 -7.41 12.45 -8.83
C LEU A 154 -7.89 11.31 -9.74
N GLY A 155 -8.93 10.59 -9.32
CA GLY A 155 -9.41 9.39 -10.02
C GLY A 155 -8.71 8.11 -9.58
N ASN A 156 -8.83 7.08 -10.44
CA ASN A 156 -8.11 5.81 -10.37
C ASN A 156 -7.73 5.34 -11.78
N GLU A 157 -6.58 4.69 -11.97
CA GLU A 157 -6.15 3.91 -13.15
C GLU A 157 -6.93 4.12 -14.46
N MET A 158 -6.95 5.35 -15.00
CA MET A 158 -7.81 5.70 -16.12
C MET A 158 -7.32 5.16 -17.47
N ASP A 159 -6.18 4.48 -17.50
CA ASP A 159 -5.56 3.90 -18.69
C ASP A 159 -6.07 2.49 -19.01
N GLY A 160 -6.47 1.72 -17.99
CA GLY A 160 -6.95 0.35 -18.11
C GLY A 160 -8.26 0.24 -18.93
N PRO A 161 -8.36 -0.65 -19.93
CA PRO A 161 -9.58 -0.83 -20.73
C PRO A 161 -10.78 -1.39 -19.94
N TRP A 162 -10.55 -1.94 -18.74
CA TRP A 162 -11.60 -2.38 -17.82
C TRP A 162 -12.21 -1.23 -17.02
N GLN A 163 -11.53 -0.08 -16.93
CA GLN A 163 -11.90 0.98 -16.01
C GLN A 163 -13.14 1.74 -16.48
N VAL A 164 -14.10 1.95 -15.58
CA VAL A 164 -15.29 2.75 -15.89
C VAL A 164 -14.86 4.19 -16.20
N GLY A 165 -15.22 4.66 -17.39
CA GLY A 165 -14.87 6.00 -17.84
C GLY A 165 -13.43 6.15 -18.32
N GLN A 166 -12.76 5.05 -18.68
CA GLN A 166 -11.43 5.01 -19.32
C GLN A 166 -11.18 6.18 -20.28
N ARG A 167 -9.96 6.72 -20.24
CA ARG A 167 -9.56 7.89 -21.03
C ARG A 167 -8.20 7.71 -21.68
N SER A 168 -7.92 8.48 -22.73
CA SER A 168 -6.52 8.68 -23.15
C SER A 168 -5.74 9.50 -22.10
N ALA A 169 -4.41 9.37 -22.10
CA ALA A 169 -3.53 10.07 -21.18
C ALA A 169 -3.73 11.59 -21.20
N THR A 170 -3.88 12.18 -22.39
CA THR A 170 -4.09 13.63 -22.56
C THR A 170 -5.45 14.09 -22.03
N GLU A 171 -6.52 13.32 -22.27
CA GLU A 171 -7.85 13.64 -21.75
C GLU A 171 -7.87 13.58 -20.22
N TYR A 172 -7.29 12.52 -19.66
CA TYR A 172 -7.14 12.37 -18.22
C TYR A 172 -6.27 13.49 -17.62
N GLY A 173 -5.07 13.74 -18.16
CA GLY A 173 -4.15 14.77 -17.66
C GLY A 173 -4.76 16.16 -17.63
N ARG A 174 -5.57 16.53 -18.65
CA ARG A 174 -6.32 17.79 -18.65
C ARG A 174 -7.39 17.86 -17.58
N LEU A 175 -8.17 16.79 -17.42
CA LEU A 175 -9.19 16.71 -16.38
C LEU A 175 -8.56 16.77 -14.97
N ALA A 176 -7.48 16.02 -14.75
CA ALA A 176 -6.71 16.04 -13.51
C ALA A 176 -6.15 17.44 -13.21
N SER A 177 -5.53 18.11 -14.18
CA SER A 177 -5.04 19.50 -14.03
C SER A 177 -6.16 20.48 -13.67
N GLN A 178 -7.31 20.41 -14.35
CA GLN A 178 -8.45 21.28 -14.07
C GLN A 178 -9.03 21.05 -12.67
N THR A 179 -9.16 19.78 -12.29
CA THR A 179 -9.62 19.37 -10.95
C THR A 179 -8.65 19.85 -9.88
N ALA A 180 -7.35 19.59 -10.06
CA ALA A 180 -6.30 20.01 -9.16
C ALA A 180 -6.27 21.52 -8.93
N LYS A 181 -6.37 22.31 -10.00
CA LYS A 181 -6.45 23.78 -9.90
C LYS A 181 -7.65 24.24 -9.09
N ALA A 182 -8.82 23.64 -9.31
CA ALA A 182 -10.04 24.00 -8.58
C ALA A 182 -9.90 23.64 -7.08
N MET A 183 -9.42 22.44 -6.76
CA MET A 183 -9.16 22.02 -5.38
C MET A 183 -8.12 22.92 -4.70
N ARG A 184 -7.05 23.33 -5.39
CA ARG A 184 -6.06 24.26 -4.83
C ARG A 184 -6.56 25.69 -4.65
N ARG A 185 -7.59 26.11 -5.38
CA ARG A 185 -8.26 27.39 -5.12
C ARG A 185 -9.05 27.36 -3.82
N PHE A 186 -9.52 26.18 -3.41
CA PHE A 186 -10.11 25.97 -2.10
C PHE A 186 -9.04 25.90 -1.01
N ASP A 187 -8.01 25.07 -1.19
CA ASP A 187 -6.90 24.92 -0.23
C ASP A 187 -5.56 24.72 -0.98
N PRO A 188 -4.64 25.70 -0.95
CA PRO A 188 -3.38 25.61 -1.67
C PRO A 188 -2.42 24.56 -1.11
N ASP A 189 -2.60 24.13 0.14
CA ASP A 189 -1.71 23.21 0.86
C ASP A 189 -2.10 21.73 0.71
N LEU A 190 -3.03 21.40 -0.21
CA LEU A 190 -3.35 20.02 -0.54
C LEU A 190 -2.18 19.33 -1.26
N GLU A 191 -2.06 18.03 -1.04
CA GLU A 191 -1.19 17.16 -1.82
C GLU A 191 -2.05 16.35 -2.80
N LEU A 192 -1.70 16.36 -4.08
CA LEU A 192 -2.53 15.78 -5.14
C LEU A 192 -1.76 14.72 -5.94
N VAL A 193 -2.37 13.55 -6.10
CA VAL A 193 -1.84 12.40 -6.82
C VAL A 193 -2.53 12.28 -8.18
N ALA A 194 -1.78 12.39 -9.27
CA ALA A 194 -2.24 11.97 -10.59
C ALA A 194 -2.03 10.46 -10.77
N CYS A 195 -2.94 9.80 -11.48
CA CYS A 195 -2.87 8.37 -11.73
C CYS A 195 -1.80 8.04 -12.78
N GLY A 196 -0.83 7.21 -12.42
CA GLY A 196 0.05 6.54 -13.38
C GLY A 196 -0.64 5.38 -14.09
N SER A 197 0.12 4.58 -14.83
CA SER A 197 -0.40 3.40 -15.50
C SER A 197 -0.84 2.31 -14.50
N SER A 198 -1.80 1.47 -14.87
CA SER A 198 -2.24 0.32 -14.07
C SER A 198 -1.16 -0.73 -13.77
N HIS A 199 -0.15 -0.86 -14.64
CA HIS A 199 1.02 -1.68 -14.39
C HIS A 199 2.11 -1.44 -15.45
N LEU A 200 3.35 -1.86 -15.16
CA LEU A 200 4.51 -1.74 -16.05
C LEU A 200 4.28 -2.33 -17.46
N GLY A 201 3.52 -3.43 -17.54
CA GLY A 201 3.20 -4.11 -18.81
C GLY A 201 2.15 -3.43 -19.70
N MET A 202 1.59 -2.28 -19.29
CA MET A 202 0.56 -1.59 -20.08
C MET A 202 1.14 -1.12 -21.43
N PRO A 203 0.42 -1.28 -22.56
CA PRO A 203 0.90 -0.77 -23.85
C PRO A 203 1.14 0.75 -23.88
N THR A 204 0.49 1.47 -22.97
CA THR A 204 0.61 2.92 -22.77
C THR A 204 1.68 3.32 -21.76
N PHE A 205 2.28 2.37 -21.03
CA PHE A 205 3.27 2.67 -20.00
C PHE A 205 4.41 3.53 -20.55
N GLY A 206 4.81 4.52 -19.77
CA GLY A 206 5.85 5.49 -20.09
C GLY A 206 5.34 6.67 -20.90
N ALA A 207 4.52 6.42 -21.94
CA ALA A 207 3.83 7.48 -22.66
C ALA A 207 2.71 8.10 -21.81
N TRP A 208 1.99 7.27 -21.04
CA TRP A 208 0.93 7.70 -20.14
C TRP A 208 1.42 8.73 -19.13
N GLU A 209 2.41 8.37 -18.30
CA GLU A 209 2.96 9.25 -17.26
C GLU A 209 3.52 10.53 -17.87
N ARG A 210 4.22 10.43 -19.00
CA ARG A 210 4.76 11.59 -19.72
C ARG A 210 3.65 12.55 -20.13
N ASP A 211 2.58 12.06 -20.74
CA ASP A 211 1.52 12.90 -21.30
C ASP A 211 0.62 13.48 -20.21
N VAL A 212 0.30 12.70 -19.17
CA VAL A 212 -0.41 13.17 -17.97
C VAL A 212 0.38 14.28 -17.29
N LEU A 213 1.67 14.06 -17.03
CA LEU A 213 2.52 15.05 -16.37
C LEU A 213 2.78 16.25 -17.28
N THR A 214 2.78 16.10 -18.60
CA THR A 214 2.88 17.25 -19.52
C THR A 214 1.71 18.22 -19.33
N GLU A 215 0.51 17.71 -19.10
CA GLU A 215 -0.70 18.51 -18.88
C GLU A 215 -0.81 19.02 -17.43
N ALA A 216 -0.45 18.21 -16.42
CA ALA A 216 -0.75 18.49 -15.02
C ALA A 216 0.46 18.82 -14.11
N TYR A 217 1.69 18.86 -14.64
CA TYR A 217 2.93 18.92 -13.83
C TYR A 217 2.90 19.92 -12.68
N ASP A 218 2.45 21.15 -12.93
CA ASP A 218 2.54 22.24 -11.96
C ASP A 218 1.44 22.14 -10.89
N ASP A 219 0.38 21.37 -11.15
CA ASP A 219 -0.83 21.31 -10.33
C ASP A 219 -0.84 20.11 -9.37
N VAL A 220 -0.09 19.05 -9.67
CA VAL A 220 0.01 17.82 -8.87
C VAL A 220 1.37 17.67 -8.19
N ASP A 221 1.45 16.87 -7.13
CA ASP A 221 2.69 16.66 -6.36
C ASP A 221 3.25 15.25 -6.56
N LEU A 222 2.35 14.28 -6.76
CA LEU A 222 2.71 12.88 -6.93
C LEU A 222 2.11 12.27 -8.20
N ILE A 223 2.77 11.24 -8.71
CA ILE A 223 2.23 10.30 -9.70
C ILE A 223 2.09 8.92 -9.04
N SER A 224 0.99 8.22 -9.28
CA SER A 224 0.75 6.91 -8.70
C SER A 224 1.46 5.78 -9.44
N LEU A 225 1.74 4.66 -8.76
CA LEU A 225 2.20 3.40 -9.33
C LEU A 225 1.47 2.21 -8.73
N HIS A 226 1.22 1.22 -9.59
CA HIS A 226 0.48 0.02 -9.21
C HIS A 226 1.21 -1.24 -9.70
N ALA A 227 1.49 -2.18 -8.80
CA ALA A 227 2.20 -3.41 -9.16
C ALA A 227 1.79 -4.59 -8.29
N TYR A 228 1.39 -5.66 -8.97
CA TYR A 228 0.98 -6.90 -8.35
C TYR A 228 1.82 -8.06 -8.87
N TYR A 229 2.20 -8.95 -7.95
CA TYR A 229 3.09 -10.06 -8.26
C TYR A 229 2.44 -11.41 -7.94
N GLN A 230 2.72 -12.40 -8.77
CA GLN A 230 2.36 -13.80 -8.56
C GLN A 230 3.40 -14.68 -9.28
N PRO A 231 3.55 -15.96 -8.88
CA PRO A 231 4.28 -16.93 -9.67
C PRO A 231 3.69 -17.05 -11.08
N VAL A 232 4.57 -17.14 -12.09
CA VAL A 232 4.20 -17.43 -13.49
C VAL A 232 4.94 -18.68 -13.89
N ASP A 233 4.25 -19.63 -14.52
CA ASP A 233 4.82 -20.92 -14.95
C ASP A 233 5.55 -21.69 -13.84
N ASP A 234 5.04 -21.60 -12.60
CA ASP A 234 5.64 -22.17 -11.38
C ASP A 234 7.07 -21.70 -11.06
N ASP A 235 7.52 -20.58 -11.64
CA ASP A 235 8.84 -20.01 -11.40
C ASP A 235 8.90 -19.22 -10.07
N LEU A 236 9.14 -19.97 -8.99
CA LEU A 236 9.34 -19.42 -7.66
C LEU A 236 10.59 -18.54 -7.56
N ALA A 237 11.65 -18.81 -8.33
CA ALA A 237 12.89 -18.04 -8.25
C ALA A 237 12.68 -16.61 -8.78
N SER A 238 12.00 -16.45 -9.92
CA SER A 238 11.58 -15.13 -10.39
C SER A 238 10.56 -14.49 -9.44
N PHE A 239 9.64 -15.25 -8.85
CA PHE A 239 8.69 -14.67 -7.89
C PHE A 239 9.39 -14.07 -6.66
N LEU A 240 10.36 -14.77 -6.07
CA LEU A 240 11.22 -14.26 -4.97
C LEU A 240 12.06 -13.03 -5.36
N ALA A 241 12.23 -12.80 -6.67
CA ALA A 241 12.96 -11.67 -7.23
C ALA A 241 12.06 -10.52 -7.71
N SER A 242 10.76 -10.52 -7.38
CA SER A 242 9.80 -9.49 -7.85
C SER A 242 10.20 -8.05 -7.55
N ALA A 243 10.98 -7.81 -6.49
CA ALA A 243 11.53 -6.49 -6.17
C ALA A 243 12.41 -5.90 -7.29
N GLU A 244 13.04 -6.73 -8.14
CA GLU A 244 13.82 -6.28 -9.30
C GLU A 244 12.92 -5.64 -10.38
N ASP A 245 11.66 -6.06 -10.46
CA ASP A 245 10.66 -5.42 -11.31
C ASP A 245 10.16 -4.10 -10.70
N MET A 246 9.96 -4.10 -9.37
CA MET A 246 9.56 -2.91 -8.61
C MET A 246 10.60 -1.79 -8.70
N ASP A 247 11.88 -2.09 -8.48
CA ASP A 247 13.00 -1.14 -8.58
C ASP A 247 13.05 -0.52 -10.00
N ARG A 248 13.00 -1.37 -11.04
CA ARG A 248 12.98 -0.91 -12.44
C ARG A 248 11.78 -0.04 -12.76
N TYR A 249 10.61 -0.35 -12.20
CA TYR A 249 9.39 0.42 -12.44
C TYR A 249 9.47 1.81 -11.79
N ILE A 250 9.91 1.87 -10.52
CA ILE A 250 10.10 3.12 -9.79
C ILE A 250 11.14 4.01 -10.51
N ASP A 251 12.27 3.43 -10.92
CA ASP A 251 13.33 4.15 -11.64
C ASP A 251 12.84 4.69 -12.99
N ALA A 252 12.09 3.89 -13.74
CA ALA A 252 11.55 4.30 -15.03
C ALA A 252 10.60 5.50 -14.89
N VAL A 253 9.67 5.46 -13.93
CA VAL A 253 8.70 6.54 -13.70
C VAL A 253 9.41 7.78 -13.17
N THR A 254 10.36 7.61 -12.26
CA THR A 254 11.24 8.67 -11.75
C THR A 254 11.93 9.39 -12.92
N ALA A 255 12.52 8.65 -13.87
CA ALA A 255 13.18 9.21 -15.03
C ALA A 255 12.21 9.95 -15.97
N ILE A 256 11.01 9.43 -16.18
CA ILE A 256 9.97 10.07 -17.00
C ILE A 256 9.53 11.39 -16.36
N ALA A 257 9.20 11.38 -15.07
CA ALA A 257 8.78 12.56 -14.32
C ALA A 257 9.87 13.65 -14.32
N ASP A 258 11.14 13.24 -14.17
CA ASP A 258 12.28 14.14 -14.21
C ASP A 258 12.53 14.72 -15.60
N SER A 259 12.30 13.94 -16.66
CA SER A 259 12.37 14.40 -18.04
C SER A 259 11.34 15.50 -18.32
N VAL A 260 10.08 15.29 -17.88
CA VAL A 260 9.03 16.32 -18.00
C VAL A 260 9.40 17.57 -17.20
N GLY A 261 9.90 17.40 -15.97
CA GLY A 261 10.39 18.51 -15.15
C GLY A 261 11.49 19.33 -15.83
N ALA A 262 12.45 18.66 -16.46
CA ALA A 262 13.53 19.31 -17.21
C ALA A 262 13.01 20.09 -18.44
N ILE A 263 12.07 19.52 -19.20
CA ILE A 263 11.41 20.19 -20.34
C ILE A 263 10.69 21.46 -19.87
N ARG A 264 10.01 21.40 -18.72
CA ARG A 264 9.34 22.55 -18.11
C ARG A 264 10.29 23.53 -17.41
N ARG A 265 11.57 23.16 -17.24
CA ARG A 265 12.57 23.92 -16.47
C ARG A 265 12.13 24.14 -15.01
N SER A 266 11.40 23.17 -14.45
CA SER A 266 10.90 23.24 -13.09
C SER A 266 11.97 22.77 -12.10
N THR A 267 12.06 23.42 -10.95
CA THR A 267 12.84 22.95 -9.80
C THR A 267 12.04 21.99 -8.92
N LYS A 268 10.71 21.92 -9.10
CA LYS A 268 9.87 20.92 -8.45
C LYS A 268 10.20 19.54 -9.01
N LYS A 269 10.19 18.54 -8.12
CA LYS A 269 10.22 17.12 -8.48
C LYS A 269 8.87 16.51 -8.14
N ILE A 270 8.34 15.72 -9.07
CA ILE A 270 7.16 14.91 -8.83
C ILE A 270 7.60 13.68 -8.02
N MET A 271 6.93 13.47 -6.89
CA MET A 271 7.14 12.31 -6.03
C MET A 271 6.27 11.15 -6.51
N ILE A 272 6.46 9.97 -5.92
CA ILE A 272 5.71 8.77 -6.27
C ILE A 272 4.82 8.37 -5.09
N ALA A 273 3.56 8.06 -5.42
CA ALA A 273 2.64 7.36 -4.55
C ALA A 273 2.50 5.92 -5.05
N PHE A 274 3.18 4.95 -4.44
CA PHE A 274 3.00 3.53 -4.80
C PHE A 274 1.72 3.01 -4.14
N ASP A 275 0.58 3.53 -4.55
CA ASP A 275 -0.70 3.43 -3.83
C ASP A 275 -1.51 2.16 -4.14
N GLU A 276 -0.95 1.25 -4.93
CA GLU A 276 -1.35 -0.16 -4.98
C GLU A 276 -0.15 -1.10 -5.16
N TRP A 277 0.17 -1.89 -4.15
CA TRP A 277 1.16 -2.96 -4.30
C TRP A 277 0.83 -4.16 -3.43
N ASN A 278 0.98 -5.37 -3.96
CA ASN A 278 0.98 -6.61 -3.18
C ASN A 278 1.37 -7.85 -4.00
N VAL A 279 1.30 -9.01 -3.36
CA VAL A 279 1.04 -10.28 -4.04
C VAL A 279 -0.45 -10.41 -4.34
N TRP A 280 -0.81 -10.73 -5.57
CA TRP A 280 -2.20 -10.99 -5.96
C TRP A 280 -2.26 -12.03 -7.09
N TYR A 281 -2.96 -13.14 -6.81
CA TYR A 281 -3.19 -14.24 -7.73
C TYR A 281 -4.34 -13.92 -8.70
N GLN A 282 -4.06 -13.04 -9.68
CA GLN A 282 -5.05 -12.47 -10.61
C GLN A 282 -5.81 -13.51 -11.45
N SER A 283 -5.21 -14.66 -11.72
CA SER A 283 -5.84 -15.73 -12.51
C SER A 283 -6.66 -16.72 -11.67
N ALA A 284 -6.63 -16.60 -10.34
CA ALA A 284 -7.32 -17.51 -9.44
C ALA A 284 -8.84 -17.30 -9.44
N ALA A 285 -9.58 -18.35 -9.07
CA ALA A 285 -11.04 -18.30 -9.02
C ALA A 285 -11.59 -17.12 -8.16
N PRO A 286 -11.05 -16.80 -6.97
CA PRO A 286 -11.49 -15.66 -6.16
C PRO A 286 -11.34 -14.29 -6.84
N SER A 287 -10.49 -14.18 -7.86
CA SER A 287 -10.25 -12.93 -8.60
C SER A 287 -11.27 -12.68 -9.72
N ASN A 288 -12.24 -13.59 -9.94
CA ASN A 288 -13.30 -13.40 -10.92
C ASN A 288 -14.54 -12.78 -10.24
N PRO A 289 -14.93 -11.55 -10.60
CA PRO A 289 -16.17 -10.96 -10.10
C PRO A 289 -17.39 -11.79 -10.51
N PRO A 290 -18.51 -11.65 -9.78
CA PRO A 290 -19.78 -12.24 -10.18
C PRO A 290 -20.22 -11.74 -11.57
N SER A 291 -21.15 -12.45 -12.21
CA SER A 291 -21.73 -12.03 -13.49
C SER A 291 -23.18 -12.48 -13.59
N GLY A 292 -23.95 -11.82 -14.46
CA GLY A 292 -25.35 -12.13 -14.71
C GLY A 292 -26.29 -11.02 -14.26
N GLU A 293 -27.49 -11.40 -13.84
CA GLU A 293 -28.51 -10.47 -13.34
C GLU A 293 -28.46 -10.30 -11.80
N ASP A 294 -27.70 -11.15 -11.11
CA ASP A 294 -27.54 -11.13 -9.66
C ASP A 294 -26.35 -10.24 -9.25
N TRP A 295 -26.62 -9.24 -8.39
CA TRP A 295 -25.62 -8.32 -7.84
C TRP A 295 -25.50 -8.56 -6.33
N PRO A 296 -24.61 -9.45 -5.88
CA PRO A 296 -24.51 -9.79 -4.46
C PRO A 296 -23.98 -8.62 -3.63
N VAL A 297 -24.40 -8.53 -2.37
CA VAL A 297 -23.79 -7.64 -1.38
C VAL A 297 -22.58 -8.36 -0.78
N ALA A 298 -21.43 -7.68 -0.75
CA ALA A 298 -20.19 -8.15 -0.13
C ALA A 298 -19.78 -9.60 -0.49
N PRO A 299 -19.71 -9.98 -1.79
CA PRO A 299 -19.24 -11.30 -2.17
C PRO A 299 -17.78 -11.53 -1.72
N PRO A 300 -17.37 -12.77 -1.41
CA PRO A 300 -15.98 -13.08 -1.08
C PRO A 300 -15.11 -13.00 -2.34
N LEU A 301 -14.55 -11.82 -2.60
CA LEU A 301 -13.71 -11.52 -3.77
C LEU A 301 -12.29 -11.23 -3.35
N LEU A 302 -11.35 -11.69 -4.17
CA LEU A 302 -9.91 -11.45 -4.02
C LEU A 302 -9.38 -11.93 -2.65
N GLU A 303 -9.99 -12.96 -2.05
CA GLU A 303 -9.58 -13.50 -0.74
C GLU A 303 -8.42 -14.49 -0.87
N ASP A 304 -7.26 -13.96 -1.26
CA ASP A 304 -6.04 -14.73 -1.39
C ASP A 304 -5.52 -15.18 -0.02
N HIS A 305 -5.17 -16.47 0.09
CA HIS A 305 -4.53 -17.03 1.27
C HIS A 305 -3.03 -17.14 1.06
N TYR A 306 -2.28 -16.31 1.76
CA TYR A 306 -0.85 -16.16 1.54
C TYR A 306 -0.01 -17.23 2.23
N SER A 307 1.05 -17.63 1.54
CA SER A 307 2.06 -18.58 1.97
C SER A 307 3.30 -17.90 2.54
N VAL A 308 4.22 -18.67 3.10
CA VAL A 308 5.54 -18.17 3.53
C VAL A 308 6.31 -17.58 2.34
N ALA A 309 6.24 -18.16 1.14
CA ALA A 309 6.87 -17.59 -0.05
C ALA A 309 6.36 -16.17 -0.34
N ASP A 310 5.05 -15.96 -0.26
CA ASP A 310 4.43 -14.65 -0.47
C ASP A 310 4.92 -13.62 0.56
N ALA A 311 5.08 -14.03 1.83
CA ALA A 311 5.65 -13.17 2.87
C ALA A 311 7.10 -12.77 2.59
N VAL A 312 7.92 -13.69 2.04
CA VAL A 312 9.29 -13.37 1.63
C VAL A 312 9.30 -12.36 0.48
N VAL A 313 8.40 -12.52 -0.49
CA VAL A 313 8.23 -11.56 -1.60
C VAL A 313 7.82 -10.20 -1.07
N VAL A 314 6.76 -10.11 -0.25
CA VAL A 314 6.33 -8.84 0.38
C VAL A 314 7.47 -8.19 1.17
N GLY A 315 8.27 -8.99 1.88
CA GLY A 315 9.49 -8.53 2.54
C GLY A 315 10.50 -7.89 1.57
N GLY A 316 10.69 -8.47 0.38
CA GLY A 316 11.53 -7.90 -0.68
C GLY A 316 10.95 -6.62 -1.30
N LEU A 317 9.63 -6.55 -1.49
CA LEU A 317 8.96 -5.34 -1.99
C LEU A 317 9.11 -4.17 -0.99
N LEU A 318 9.03 -4.45 0.31
CA LEU A 318 9.30 -3.46 1.36
C LEU A 318 10.75 -2.97 1.35
N ILE A 319 11.72 -3.84 1.03
CA ILE A 319 13.13 -3.45 0.84
C ILE A 319 13.28 -2.48 -0.33
N SER A 320 12.62 -2.75 -1.46
CA SER A 320 12.56 -1.85 -2.63
C SER A 320 11.98 -0.48 -2.25
N LEU A 321 10.80 -0.46 -1.62
CA LEU A 321 10.14 0.77 -1.19
C LEU A 321 11.03 1.63 -0.27
N LEU A 322 11.73 1.01 0.70
CA LEU A 322 12.65 1.72 1.57
C LEU A 322 13.83 2.31 0.79
N ARG A 323 14.45 1.50 -0.10
CA ARG A 323 15.58 1.93 -0.94
C ARG A 323 15.23 3.15 -1.80
N HIS A 324 14.00 3.20 -2.31
CA HIS A 324 13.50 4.29 -3.15
C HIS A 324 12.71 5.37 -2.38
N SER A 325 12.85 5.43 -1.04
CA SER A 325 12.10 6.38 -0.21
C SER A 325 12.51 7.86 -0.38
N ASP A 326 13.54 8.11 -1.20
CA ASP A 326 13.91 9.44 -1.69
C ASP A 326 12.92 9.96 -2.77
N ARG A 327 12.23 9.05 -3.47
CA ARG A 327 11.23 9.38 -4.51
C ARG A 327 9.83 8.87 -4.19
N VAL A 328 9.71 7.72 -3.52
CA VAL A 328 8.44 7.15 -3.07
C VAL A 328 8.11 7.71 -1.69
N THR A 329 7.16 8.63 -1.62
CA THR A 329 6.81 9.34 -0.37
C THR A 329 5.49 8.87 0.23
N ALA A 330 4.69 8.11 -0.52
CA ALA A 330 3.52 7.39 -0.05
C ALA A 330 3.49 6.00 -0.71
N ALA A 331 3.04 4.98 0.02
CA ALA A 331 2.76 3.67 -0.54
C ALA A 331 1.60 3.02 0.21
N CYS A 332 0.77 2.25 -0.49
CA CYS A 332 -0.39 1.59 0.09
C CYS A 332 -0.40 0.11 -0.29
N GLN A 333 -0.19 -0.77 0.70
CA GLN A 333 -0.38 -2.20 0.47
C GLN A 333 -1.86 -2.48 0.19
N ALA A 334 -2.14 -3.03 -0.99
CA ALA A 334 -3.49 -3.32 -1.47
C ALA A 334 -3.86 -4.77 -1.11
N GLN A 335 -4.83 -5.05 -0.23
CA GLN A 335 -5.62 -4.12 0.60
C GLN A 335 -5.52 -4.48 2.09
N LEU A 336 -6.27 -3.81 2.95
CA LEU A 336 -6.08 -3.88 4.39
C LEU A 336 -6.73 -5.11 5.05
N VAL A 337 -7.95 -5.46 4.63
CA VAL A 337 -8.77 -6.52 5.24
C VAL A 337 -9.46 -7.37 4.17
N ASN A 338 -9.41 -8.70 4.32
CA ASN A 338 -9.99 -9.75 3.45
C ASN A 338 -9.50 -9.77 1.98
N VAL A 339 -9.65 -8.65 1.27
CA VAL A 339 -9.27 -8.47 -0.13
C VAL A 339 -7.77 -8.35 -0.23
N ILE A 340 -7.10 -9.37 -0.78
CA ILE A 340 -5.63 -9.45 -0.95
C ILE A 340 -4.90 -8.86 0.26
N ALA A 341 -5.26 -9.31 1.46
CA ALA A 341 -5.01 -8.57 2.69
C ALA A 341 -4.05 -9.26 3.67
N PRO A 342 -3.29 -8.50 4.49
CA PRO A 342 -2.55 -9.06 5.62
C PRO A 342 -3.47 -9.46 6.78
N ILE A 343 -4.71 -8.96 6.84
CA ILE A 343 -5.69 -9.26 7.88
C ILE A 343 -6.89 -9.95 7.24
N MET A 344 -7.30 -11.09 7.80
CA MET A 344 -8.47 -11.84 7.36
C MET A 344 -9.52 -11.91 8.47
N THR A 345 -10.77 -12.07 8.06
CA THR A 345 -11.92 -12.20 8.95
C THR A 345 -12.94 -13.19 8.39
N GLU A 346 -13.66 -13.85 9.30
CA GLU A 346 -14.87 -14.59 9.00
C GLU A 346 -16.11 -13.79 9.44
N PRO A 347 -17.23 -13.83 8.70
CA PRO A 347 -18.48 -13.22 9.14
C PRO A 347 -18.94 -13.84 10.46
N GLY A 348 -19.18 -13.03 11.49
CA GLY A 348 -19.48 -13.47 12.84
C GLY A 348 -18.36 -14.23 13.56
N GLY A 349 -17.16 -14.32 12.95
CA GLY A 349 -16.08 -15.20 13.36
C GLY A 349 -14.78 -14.48 13.71
N ALA A 350 -13.67 -15.21 13.71
CA ALA A 350 -12.38 -14.66 14.15
C ALA A 350 -11.77 -13.69 13.12
N ALA A 351 -10.83 -12.87 13.58
CA ALA A 351 -9.87 -12.15 12.76
C ALA A 351 -8.47 -12.72 12.97
N TRP A 352 -7.66 -12.87 11.92
CA TRP A 352 -6.31 -13.41 12.01
C TRP A 352 -5.31 -12.74 11.05
N ARG A 353 -4.02 -12.97 11.32
CA ARG A 353 -2.88 -12.45 10.54
C ARG A 353 -2.54 -13.43 9.43
N GLN A 354 -2.48 -12.96 8.19
CA GLN A 354 -1.85 -13.71 7.10
C GLN A 354 -0.32 -13.66 7.20
N THR A 355 0.38 -14.51 6.46
CA THR A 355 1.85 -14.56 6.47
C THR A 355 2.49 -13.22 6.11
N ILE A 356 1.92 -12.49 5.15
CA ILE A 356 2.38 -11.18 4.69
C ILE A 356 2.23 -10.06 5.75
N PHE A 357 1.44 -10.27 6.80
CA PHE A 357 1.30 -9.34 7.94
C PHE A 357 2.66 -9.10 8.61
N HIS A 358 3.43 -10.17 8.81
CA HIS A 358 4.63 -10.12 9.65
C HIS A 358 5.78 -9.29 9.08
N PRO A 359 6.21 -9.44 7.81
CA PRO A 359 7.23 -8.57 7.24
C PRO A 359 6.79 -7.10 7.20
N PHE A 360 5.51 -6.82 6.89
CA PHE A 360 4.97 -5.46 6.93
C PHE A 360 5.03 -4.88 8.34
N ALA A 361 4.41 -5.53 9.33
CA ALA A 361 4.31 -5.02 10.71
C ALA A 361 5.69 -4.74 11.32
N ARG A 362 6.66 -5.63 11.09
CA ARG A 362 8.02 -5.47 11.60
C ARG A 362 8.77 -4.35 10.89
N THR A 363 8.64 -4.24 9.56
CA THR A 363 9.27 -3.16 8.81
C THR A 363 8.66 -1.80 9.20
N ALA A 364 7.33 -1.70 9.23
CA ALA A 364 6.59 -0.51 9.64
C ALA A 364 6.91 -0.07 11.08
N ARG A 365 7.26 -1.00 11.97
CA ARG A 365 7.67 -0.70 13.36
C ARG A 365 9.13 -0.29 13.51
N HIS A 366 10.03 -0.85 12.72
CA HIS A 366 11.47 -0.79 13.00
C HIS A 366 12.33 -0.08 11.94
N ALA A 367 11.78 0.22 10.78
CA ALA A 367 12.40 1.13 9.83
C ALA A 367 12.21 2.57 10.33
N ARG A 368 13.25 3.17 10.91
CA ARG A 368 13.21 4.52 11.52
C ARG A 368 14.42 5.34 11.07
N GLY A 369 14.26 6.66 11.08
CA GLY A 369 15.32 7.60 10.73
C GLY A 369 15.68 7.62 9.23
N ALA A 370 16.98 7.59 8.95
CA ALA A 370 17.53 7.64 7.60
C ALA A 370 17.57 6.24 6.98
N VAL A 371 17.26 6.14 5.69
CA VAL A 371 17.57 4.93 4.91
C VAL A 371 19.02 5.05 4.44
N LEU A 372 19.82 4.01 4.67
CA LEU A 372 21.23 3.97 4.30
C LEU A 372 21.40 3.33 2.92
N ASP A 373 22.37 3.84 2.17
CA ASP A 373 22.87 3.16 0.97
C ASP A 373 23.70 1.95 1.40
N VAL A 374 23.21 0.75 1.06
CA VAL A 374 23.84 -0.52 1.46
C VAL A 374 24.69 -1.03 0.30
N LEU A 375 26.01 -1.02 0.50
CA LEU A 375 26.95 -1.66 -0.40
C LEU A 375 26.86 -3.17 -0.24
N ARG A 376 26.48 -3.86 -1.33
CA ARG A 376 26.33 -5.32 -1.38
C ARG A 376 27.51 -5.90 -2.15
N ASP A 377 28.32 -6.72 -1.47
CA ASP A 377 29.33 -7.57 -2.09
C ASP A 377 28.95 -9.03 -1.80
N GLY A 378 28.69 -9.82 -2.84
CA GLY A 378 28.16 -11.16 -2.66
C GLY A 378 27.89 -11.90 -3.96
N SER A 379 27.48 -13.16 -3.82
CA SER A 379 27.13 -14.02 -4.95
C SER A 379 25.88 -13.55 -5.68
N THR A 380 25.80 -13.88 -6.96
CA THR A 380 24.60 -13.73 -7.77
C THR A 380 23.86 -15.06 -7.93
N THR A 381 22.59 -14.98 -8.32
CA THR A 381 21.76 -16.10 -8.78
C THR A 381 21.08 -15.71 -10.07
N SER A 382 20.72 -16.68 -10.92
CA SER A 382 19.95 -16.41 -12.14
C SER A 382 18.48 -16.75 -11.92
N THR A 383 17.61 -15.98 -12.57
CA THR A 383 16.16 -16.22 -12.68
C THR A 383 15.76 -16.19 -14.15
N ASP A 384 14.65 -16.83 -14.51
CA ASP A 384 14.22 -16.87 -15.92
C ASP A 384 13.71 -15.49 -16.37
N ARG A 385 13.06 -14.73 -15.49
CA ARG A 385 12.48 -13.42 -15.83
C ARG A 385 13.47 -12.26 -15.74
N PHE A 386 14.39 -12.27 -14.77
CA PHE A 386 15.26 -11.12 -14.49
C PHE A 386 16.74 -11.38 -14.81
N GLY A 387 17.10 -12.61 -15.20
CA GLY A 387 18.50 -12.97 -15.44
C GLY A 387 19.30 -12.98 -14.15
N GLU A 388 20.56 -12.53 -14.23
CA GLU A 388 21.49 -12.52 -13.10
C GLU A 388 21.17 -11.37 -12.12
N ILE A 389 20.91 -11.72 -10.87
CA ILE A 389 20.55 -10.82 -9.78
C ILE A 389 21.38 -11.15 -8.53
N ALA A 390 21.44 -10.25 -7.55
CA ALA A 390 22.09 -10.57 -6.27
C ALA A 390 21.38 -11.75 -5.55
N ALA A 391 22.11 -12.67 -4.93
CA ALA A 391 21.50 -13.76 -4.17
C ALA A 391 20.78 -13.27 -2.91
N VAL A 392 21.32 -12.23 -2.28
CA VAL A 392 20.75 -11.56 -1.10
C VAL A 392 20.44 -10.11 -1.46
N ASP A 393 19.21 -9.69 -1.20
CA ASP A 393 18.84 -8.28 -1.22
C ASP A 393 18.78 -7.72 0.20
N ALA A 394 19.08 -6.43 0.36
CA ALA A 394 19.13 -5.78 1.66
C ALA A 394 18.95 -4.26 1.61
N VAL A 395 18.33 -3.72 2.66
CA VAL A 395 18.31 -2.29 2.98
C VAL A 395 18.53 -2.12 4.49
N SER A 396 19.10 -0.98 4.87
CA SER A 396 19.31 -0.63 6.28
C SER A 396 18.71 0.73 6.60
N THR A 397 18.27 0.88 7.84
CA THR A 397 17.81 2.15 8.41
C THR A 397 18.59 2.48 9.67
N TRP A 398 18.77 3.76 9.93
CA TRP A 398 19.52 4.28 11.06
C TRP A 398 18.76 5.40 11.76
N ASP A 399 18.55 5.23 13.05
CA ASP A 399 17.91 6.20 13.92
C ASP A 399 18.95 6.87 14.84
N ASP A 400 19.33 8.09 14.49
CA ASP A 400 20.29 8.92 15.24
C ASP A 400 19.86 9.14 16.70
N GLU A 401 18.55 9.21 16.98
CA GLU A 401 18.05 9.52 18.32
C GLU A 401 18.21 8.34 19.28
N THR A 402 18.09 7.11 18.76
CA THR A 402 18.10 5.88 19.56
C THR A 402 19.37 5.05 19.41
N GLY A 403 20.20 5.33 18.39
CA GLY A 403 21.35 4.51 18.01
C GLY A 403 20.94 3.12 17.52
N GLU A 404 19.71 2.97 17.00
CA GLU A 404 19.24 1.72 16.43
C GLU A 404 19.52 1.67 14.92
N MET A 405 20.16 0.59 14.49
CA MET A 405 20.27 0.22 13.09
C MET A 405 19.38 -1.00 12.83
N THR A 406 18.51 -0.92 11.84
CA THR A 406 17.71 -2.08 11.42
C THR A 406 18.07 -2.47 9.99
N VAL A 407 18.55 -3.68 9.81
CA VAL A 407 18.89 -4.28 8.51
C VAL A 407 17.82 -5.29 8.15
N PHE A 408 17.22 -5.12 6.98
CA PHE A 408 16.27 -6.06 6.39
C PHE A 408 16.97 -6.79 5.26
N LEU A 409 16.88 -8.12 5.25
CA LEU A 409 17.54 -8.97 4.26
C LEU A 409 16.56 -9.98 3.68
N VAL A 410 16.71 -10.28 2.39
CA VAL A 410 16.02 -11.39 1.73
C VAL A 410 17.05 -12.30 1.07
N ASN A 411 17.06 -13.58 1.43
CA ASN A 411 17.73 -14.61 0.64
C ASN A 411 16.77 -15.07 -0.47
N ARG A 412 17.11 -14.75 -1.72
CA ARG A 412 16.31 -15.04 -2.92
C ARG A 412 16.60 -16.41 -3.52
N VAL A 413 17.56 -17.15 -2.96
CA VAL A 413 17.93 -18.49 -3.40
C VAL A 413 17.03 -19.52 -2.74
N VAL A 414 16.34 -20.32 -3.55
CA VAL A 414 15.32 -21.29 -3.09
C VAL A 414 15.92 -22.45 -2.29
N THR A 415 17.15 -22.87 -2.59
CA THR A 415 17.71 -24.13 -2.10
C THR A 415 18.89 -23.99 -1.17
N THR A 416 19.60 -22.86 -1.19
CA THR A 416 20.88 -22.70 -0.49
C THR A 416 20.80 -21.58 0.55
N PRO A 417 21.25 -21.83 1.80
CA PRO A 417 21.38 -20.76 2.78
C PRO A 417 22.48 -19.78 2.38
N ALA A 418 22.35 -18.52 2.80
CA ALA A 418 23.36 -17.49 2.57
C ALA A 418 24.07 -17.15 3.88
N GLU A 419 25.41 -17.22 3.88
CA GLU A 419 26.24 -16.67 4.96
C GLU A 419 26.46 -15.18 4.69
N VAL A 420 25.99 -14.33 5.59
CA VAL A 420 26.04 -12.87 5.46
C VAL A 420 26.90 -12.28 6.56
N THR A 421 27.74 -11.30 6.18
CA THR A 421 28.40 -10.40 7.13
C THR A 421 27.83 -9.00 6.94
N VAL A 422 27.21 -8.47 7.97
CA VAL A 422 26.80 -7.07 8.06
C VAL A 422 27.97 -6.30 8.67
N ASP A 423 28.75 -5.64 7.81
CA ASP A 423 29.83 -4.76 8.22
C ASP A 423 29.27 -3.41 8.67
N VAL A 424 29.59 -3.01 9.89
CA VAL A 424 29.21 -1.71 10.47
C VAL A 424 30.44 -0.89 10.85
N THR A 425 31.59 -1.09 10.21
CA THR A 425 32.89 -0.45 10.58
C THR A 425 32.85 1.09 10.68
N GLY A 426 31.86 1.76 10.06
CA GLY A 426 31.59 3.19 10.26
C GLY A 426 30.95 3.56 11.60
N ALA A 427 30.49 2.59 12.37
CA ALA A 427 29.83 2.71 13.66
C ALA A 427 30.46 1.73 14.68
N ARG A 428 30.32 2.02 15.97
CA ARG A 428 30.68 1.07 17.02
C ARG A 428 29.46 0.22 17.37
N LEU A 429 29.50 -1.06 17.03
CA LEU A 429 28.46 -2.01 17.44
C LEU A 429 28.46 -2.18 18.97
N ALA A 430 27.30 -1.94 19.58
CA ALA A 430 27.07 -2.14 21.01
C ALA A 430 26.35 -3.46 21.31
N GLY A 431 25.57 -3.99 20.36
CA GLY A 431 24.97 -5.33 20.49
C GLY A 431 23.88 -5.63 19.46
N ILE A 432 23.47 -6.90 19.43
CA ILE A 432 22.29 -7.35 18.68
C ILE A 432 21.08 -7.21 19.60
N ILE A 433 20.06 -6.46 19.16
CA ILE A 433 18.80 -6.27 19.90
C ILE A 433 17.86 -7.45 19.61
N GLU A 434 17.70 -7.77 18.33
CA GLU A 434 16.75 -8.78 17.85
C GLU A 434 17.19 -9.28 16.47
N CYS A 435 17.02 -10.57 16.20
CA CYS A 435 17.14 -11.12 14.86
C CYS A 435 16.03 -12.15 14.64
N VAL A 436 15.18 -11.92 13.65
CA VAL A 436 14.01 -12.77 13.35
C VAL A 436 13.94 -13.07 11.87
N THR A 437 13.48 -14.27 11.54
CA THR A 437 13.39 -14.76 10.16
C THR A 437 12.01 -15.36 9.89
N VAL A 438 11.49 -15.10 8.69
CA VAL A 438 10.37 -15.80 8.05
C VAL A 438 10.93 -16.56 6.86
N GLY A 439 10.70 -17.86 6.75
CA GLY A 439 11.18 -18.69 5.62
C GLY A 439 11.96 -19.96 6.02
N GLY A 440 12.59 -20.60 5.03
CA GLY A 440 13.57 -21.69 5.22
C GLY A 440 13.05 -23.12 5.38
N ALA A 441 11.80 -23.34 5.80
CA ALA A 441 11.26 -24.67 6.04
C ALA A 441 10.19 -25.07 5.01
N ASP A 442 8.95 -24.67 5.27
CA ASP A 442 7.81 -24.92 4.39
C ASP A 442 7.37 -23.60 3.76
N LEU A 443 7.73 -23.39 2.49
CA LEU A 443 7.40 -22.17 1.76
C LEU A 443 5.90 -22.10 1.40
N HIS A 444 5.17 -23.21 1.47
CA HIS A 444 3.74 -23.28 1.18
C HIS A 444 2.87 -23.12 2.43
N ALA A 445 3.46 -23.14 3.63
CA ALA A 445 2.74 -22.96 4.88
C ALA A 445 1.95 -21.63 4.89
N LYS A 446 0.72 -21.69 5.38
CA LYS A 446 -0.22 -20.56 5.45
C LYS A 446 -0.79 -20.45 6.86
N ASN A 447 -1.15 -19.24 7.25
CA ASN A 447 -1.99 -19.01 8.42
C ASN A 447 -3.47 -19.11 8.03
N THR A 448 -4.28 -19.73 8.89
CA THR A 448 -5.73 -19.88 8.71
C THR A 448 -6.46 -19.49 9.99
N ALA A 449 -7.78 -19.39 9.96
CA ALA A 449 -8.59 -19.14 11.17
C ALA A 449 -8.31 -20.18 12.28
N ASP A 450 -8.19 -21.47 11.91
CA ASP A 450 -7.91 -22.58 12.85
C ASP A 450 -6.42 -22.74 13.21
N GLY A 451 -5.53 -22.09 12.47
CA GLY A 451 -4.09 -22.15 12.64
C GLY A 451 -3.43 -20.80 12.33
N PRO A 452 -3.69 -19.76 13.15
CA PRO A 452 -3.31 -18.39 12.83
C PRO A 452 -1.81 -18.12 12.93
N ASP A 453 -1.05 -19.04 13.53
CA ASP A 453 0.36 -18.84 13.91
C ASP A 453 1.31 -19.86 13.25
N HIS A 454 0.88 -20.56 12.19
CA HIS A 454 1.68 -21.60 11.53
C HIS A 454 2.97 -21.08 10.89
N ALA A 455 2.97 -19.81 10.45
CA ALA A 455 4.05 -19.17 9.71
C ALA A 455 4.60 -17.91 10.41
N GLU A 456 4.58 -17.89 11.74
CA GLU A 456 5.15 -16.78 12.52
C GLU A 456 6.68 -16.61 12.33
N PRO A 457 7.20 -15.37 12.41
CA PRO A 457 8.63 -15.10 12.47
C PRO A 457 9.29 -15.80 13.66
N ARG A 458 10.42 -16.47 13.41
CA ARG A 458 11.18 -17.18 14.45
C ARG A 458 12.50 -16.47 14.75
N PRO A 459 13.00 -16.51 16.00
CA PRO A 459 14.35 -16.02 16.32
C PRO A 459 15.41 -16.70 15.45
N ASN A 460 16.29 -15.92 14.83
CA ASN A 460 17.43 -16.43 14.09
C ASN A 460 18.67 -16.48 15.00
N GLY A 461 18.87 -17.63 15.62
CA GLY A 461 19.99 -17.88 16.54
C GLY A 461 21.36 -17.99 15.88
N ALA A 462 21.47 -17.90 14.54
CA ALA A 462 22.76 -17.91 13.85
C ALA A 462 23.46 -16.55 13.87
N ALA A 463 22.74 -15.47 14.21
CA ALA A 463 23.27 -14.12 14.31
C ALA A 463 24.23 -13.98 15.50
N ARG A 464 25.46 -13.53 15.22
CA ARG A 464 26.54 -13.40 16.20
C ARG A 464 27.40 -12.19 15.89
N SER A 465 27.81 -11.47 16.92
CA SER A 465 28.79 -10.39 16.78
C SER A 465 30.11 -10.95 16.24
N ALA A 466 30.72 -10.21 15.32
CA ALA A 466 32.02 -10.46 14.74
C ALA A 466 32.84 -9.16 14.76
N ASP A 467 34.15 -9.25 14.49
CA ASP A 467 34.99 -8.06 14.38
C ASP A 467 34.45 -7.15 13.27
N GLY A 468 34.10 -5.92 13.62
CA GLY A 468 33.55 -4.93 12.68
C GLY A 468 32.06 -5.08 12.36
N GLY A 469 31.32 -6.06 12.93
CA GLY A 469 29.88 -6.18 12.67
C GLY A 469 29.19 -7.45 13.14
N VAL A 470 28.30 -8.00 12.31
CA VAL A 470 27.49 -9.18 12.64
C VAL A 470 27.58 -10.22 11.52
N GLN A 471 27.81 -11.48 11.89
CA GLN A 471 27.64 -12.62 10.99
C GLN A 471 26.31 -13.31 11.25
N LEU A 472 25.61 -13.71 10.20
CA LEU A 472 24.37 -14.48 10.30
C LEU A 472 24.18 -15.40 9.09
N THR A 473 23.45 -16.49 9.30
CA THR A 473 23.01 -17.39 8.23
C THR A 473 21.55 -17.09 7.91
N LEU A 474 21.25 -16.78 6.65
CA LEU A 474 19.90 -16.67 6.13
C LEU A 474 19.47 -18.02 5.55
N PRO A 475 18.37 -18.64 6.02
CA PRO A 475 17.82 -19.82 5.38
C PRO A 475 17.50 -19.58 3.89
N PRO A 476 17.40 -20.64 3.07
CA PRO A 476 16.89 -20.50 1.69
C PRO A 476 15.52 -19.84 1.68
N ALA A 477 15.24 -19.02 0.66
CA ALA A 477 13.96 -18.31 0.48
C ALA A 477 13.41 -17.74 1.80
N SER A 478 14.11 -16.74 2.33
CA SER A 478 13.77 -16.18 3.64
C SER A 478 13.90 -14.67 3.68
N TRP A 479 13.05 -14.04 4.49
CA TRP A 479 13.16 -12.65 4.90
C TRP A 479 13.63 -12.59 6.35
N THR A 480 14.57 -11.70 6.66
CA THR A 480 15.17 -11.54 7.98
C THR A 480 15.26 -10.07 8.37
N MET A 481 14.86 -9.75 9.60
CA MET A 481 15.11 -8.45 10.22
C MET A 481 16.17 -8.62 11.31
N LEU A 482 17.25 -7.86 11.20
CA LEU A 482 18.32 -7.76 12.18
C LEU A 482 18.32 -6.34 12.77
N ARG A 483 18.06 -6.22 14.07
CA ARG A 483 18.13 -4.97 14.82
C ARG A 483 19.40 -4.93 15.66
N LEU A 484 20.15 -3.86 15.50
CA LEU A 484 21.43 -3.62 16.16
C LEU A 484 21.36 -2.35 16.97
N ARG A 485 22.08 -2.34 18.09
CA ARG A 485 22.48 -1.11 18.75
C ARG A 485 23.87 -0.75 18.29
N ALA A 486 24.05 0.45 17.74
CA ALA A 486 25.36 0.99 17.43
C ALA A 486 25.48 2.43 17.93
N THR A 487 26.69 2.94 17.99
CA THR A 487 26.97 4.35 18.27
C THR A 487 27.86 4.90 17.16
N ASP A 488 27.55 6.09 16.66
CA ASP A 488 28.41 6.77 15.69
C ASP A 488 29.82 6.98 16.29
N VAL A 489 30.85 6.76 15.48
CA VAL A 489 32.26 6.93 15.89
C VAL A 489 32.67 8.41 15.84
N THR A 490 31.82 9.31 15.33
CA THR A 490 32.12 10.75 15.20
C THR A 490 31.84 11.62 16.44
N THR A 491 31.75 11.04 17.64
CA THR A 491 31.71 11.80 18.92
C THR A 491 32.96 11.69 19.78
#